data_AF-A0A3A9EA31-F1
#
_entry.id   AF-A0A3A9EA31-F1
#
_cell.length_a   1.000
_cell.length_b   1.000
_cell.length_c   1.000
_cell.angle_alpha   90.00
_cell.angle_beta   90.00
_cell.angle_gamma   90.00
#
_symmetry.space_group_name_H-M   'P 1'
#
loop_
_entity.id
_entity.type
_entity.pdbx_description
1 polymer ?
#
loop_
_entity_poly.entity_id
_entity_poly.type
_entity_poly.pdbx_seq_one_letter_code
_entity_poly.pdbx_strand_id
1 'polypeptide(L)'
;MIQAIFSHFLLSGSHYTTANYVRENWNWNPNPSAIKKILQNTVYIGNYHNIENYCKSIIDKKIYDQAQDIFANKRTIKSAPTNRVYIFSRLLKCADCGQAMAGTYQTHRRIEYYYYRCELYSRRRACTHSKRINEKVLENILLESLESYIDQYLMEYHAKIAAPNPLKNERAKLTKKLEKLKDLYLNDLISMDEYRLDYNRYMEKLNQIQVVDSPKPNIATLEKFQAESFRTAYLQANREQRRSMWRNLIRAIFITSDNRIERISFA
;
A
#
# COMPACT_ATOMS: atom_id res chain seq x y z
N MET A 1 -20.69 -1.46 -15.57
CA MET A 1 -20.55 -2.37 -14.40
C MET A 1 -19.10 -2.50 -13.93
N ILE A 2 -18.17 -3.05 -14.73
CA ILE A 2 -16.78 -3.31 -14.28
C ILE A 2 -16.08 -2.05 -13.74
N GLN A 3 -16.17 -0.92 -14.45
CA GLN A 3 -15.62 0.36 -13.97
C GLN A 3 -16.15 0.74 -12.57
N ALA A 4 -17.46 0.60 -12.34
CA ALA A 4 -18.06 0.89 -11.03
C ALA A 4 -17.59 -0.09 -9.93
N ILE A 5 -17.32 -1.36 -10.26
CA ILE A 5 -16.73 -2.33 -9.33
C ILE A 5 -15.34 -1.85 -8.87
N PHE A 6 -14.49 -1.44 -9.81
CA PHE A 6 -13.15 -0.91 -9.50
C PHE A 6 -13.24 0.38 -8.68
N SER A 7 -14.07 1.35 -9.10
CA SER A 7 -14.28 2.61 -8.39
C SER A 7 -14.75 2.38 -6.95
N HIS A 8 -15.75 1.52 -6.76
CA HIS A 8 -16.27 1.21 -5.43
C HIS A 8 -15.25 0.44 -4.57
N PHE A 9 -14.47 -0.47 -5.17
CA PHE A 9 -13.41 -1.17 -4.45
C PHE A 9 -12.29 -0.23 -3.99
N LEU A 10 -11.88 0.73 -4.83
CA LEU A 10 -10.87 1.73 -4.45
C LEU A 10 -11.37 2.64 -3.31
N LEU A 11 -12.66 3.02 -3.33
CA LEU A 11 -13.28 3.80 -2.26
C LEU A 11 -13.40 3.01 -0.94
N SER A 12 -13.96 1.80 -1.01
CA SER A 12 -14.29 1.00 0.18
C SER A 12 -13.12 0.19 0.72
N GLY A 13 -12.15 -0.14 -0.13
CA GLY A 13 -11.01 -1.01 0.16
C GLY A 13 -11.39 -2.45 0.50
N SER A 14 -12.63 -2.89 0.22
CA SER A 14 -13.16 -4.20 0.60
C SER A 14 -13.95 -4.84 -0.54
N HIS A 15 -13.55 -6.04 -0.95
CA HIS A 15 -14.26 -6.80 -1.97
C HIS A 15 -15.60 -7.37 -1.45
N TYR A 16 -15.78 -7.46 -0.13
CA TYR A 16 -17.06 -7.84 0.48
C TYR A 16 -18.10 -6.73 0.32
N THR A 17 -17.74 -5.49 0.65
CA THR A 17 -18.64 -4.34 0.48
C THR A 17 -18.94 -4.10 -0.99
N THR A 18 -17.94 -4.27 -1.86
CA THR A 18 -18.17 -4.19 -3.32
C THR A 18 -19.13 -5.27 -3.82
N ALA A 19 -19.13 -6.47 -3.26
CA ALA A 19 -20.13 -7.50 -3.62
C ALA A 19 -21.56 -7.09 -3.25
N ASN A 20 -21.75 -6.47 -2.07
CA ASN A 20 -23.05 -5.95 -1.65
C ASN A 20 -23.49 -4.77 -2.55
N TYR A 21 -22.58 -3.83 -2.82
CA TYR A 21 -22.82 -2.74 -3.78
C TYR A 21 -23.25 -3.28 -5.14
N VAL A 22 -22.63 -4.36 -5.60
CA VAL A 22 -23.00 -4.97 -6.87
C VAL A 22 -24.41 -5.56 -6.83
N ARG A 23 -24.78 -6.25 -5.74
CA ARG A 23 -26.11 -6.82 -5.54
C ARG A 23 -27.22 -5.77 -5.50
N GLU A 24 -26.92 -4.60 -4.94
CA GLU A 24 -27.89 -3.49 -4.80
C GLU A 24 -28.12 -2.75 -6.12
N ASN A 25 -27.07 -2.61 -6.95
CA ASN A 25 -27.12 -1.78 -8.16
C ASN A 25 -27.28 -2.60 -9.45
N TRP A 26 -26.93 -3.88 -9.43
CA TRP A 26 -27.16 -4.81 -10.52
C TRP A 26 -27.90 -6.02 -9.95
N ASN A 27 -28.83 -6.58 -10.72
CA ASN A 27 -29.57 -7.80 -10.34
C ASN A 27 -28.68 -9.06 -10.43
N TRP A 28 -27.46 -8.95 -9.92
CA TRP A 28 -26.41 -9.95 -9.93
C TRP A 28 -25.86 -10.10 -8.52
N ASN A 29 -25.84 -11.33 -7.99
CA ASN A 29 -25.44 -11.62 -6.63
C ASN A 29 -24.10 -12.37 -6.57
N PRO A 30 -22.96 -11.68 -6.76
CA PRO A 30 -21.66 -12.33 -6.73
C PRO A 30 -21.24 -12.70 -5.31
N ASN A 31 -20.59 -13.86 -5.18
CA ASN A 31 -19.77 -14.14 -4.01
C ASN A 31 -18.62 -13.10 -3.92
N PRO A 32 -18.26 -12.57 -2.74
CA PRO A 32 -17.07 -11.72 -2.55
C PRO A 32 -15.79 -12.26 -3.21
N SER A 33 -15.61 -13.58 -3.25
CA SER A 33 -14.48 -14.23 -3.93
C SER A 33 -14.51 -14.03 -5.45
N ALA A 34 -15.69 -13.95 -6.06
CA ALA A 34 -15.84 -13.64 -7.49
C ALA A 34 -15.45 -12.18 -7.78
N ILE A 35 -15.84 -11.23 -6.91
CA ILE A 35 -15.39 -9.83 -7.02
C ILE A 35 -13.87 -9.74 -6.93
N LYS A 36 -13.24 -10.49 -6.01
CA LYS A 36 -11.79 -10.54 -5.92
C LYS A 36 -11.16 -11.03 -7.24
N LYS A 37 -11.69 -12.11 -7.84
CA LYS A 37 -11.21 -12.62 -9.14
C LYS A 37 -11.34 -11.58 -10.26
N ILE A 38 -12.46 -10.84 -10.29
CA ILE A 38 -12.67 -9.74 -11.25
C ILE A 38 -11.60 -8.66 -11.06
N LEU A 39 -11.40 -8.20 -9.83
CA LEU A 39 -10.43 -7.14 -9.53
C LEU A 39 -8.99 -7.54 -9.88
N GLN A 40 -8.67 -8.84 -9.88
CA GLN A 40 -7.33 -9.36 -10.21
C GLN A 40 -7.19 -9.76 -11.69
N ASN A 41 -8.24 -9.73 -12.49
CA ASN A 41 -8.18 -10.18 -13.88
C ASN A 41 -7.53 -9.13 -14.79
N THR A 42 -6.43 -9.51 -15.45
CA THR A 42 -5.66 -8.65 -16.37
C THR A 42 -6.39 -8.41 -17.70
N VAL A 43 -7.44 -9.17 -18.02
CA VAL A 43 -8.24 -8.95 -19.24
C VAL A 43 -8.86 -7.55 -19.25
N TYR A 44 -9.19 -6.99 -18.08
CA TYR A 44 -9.78 -5.65 -17.99
C TYR A 44 -8.81 -4.52 -18.39
N ILE A 45 -7.50 -4.78 -18.36
CA ILE A 45 -6.48 -3.88 -18.89
C ILE A 45 -6.03 -4.26 -20.31
N GLY A 46 -6.71 -5.23 -20.94
CA GLY A 46 -6.43 -5.67 -22.31
C GLY A 46 -5.45 -6.85 -22.42
N ASN A 47 -5.02 -7.46 -21.31
CA ASN A 47 -3.99 -8.50 -21.33
C ASN A 47 -4.57 -9.89 -21.02
N TYR A 48 -4.21 -10.89 -21.84
CA TYR A 48 -4.68 -12.27 -21.67
C TYR A 48 -3.51 -13.26 -21.89
N HIS A 49 -3.24 -14.14 -20.93
CA HIS A 49 -2.20 -15.18 -21.02
C HIS A 49 -0.85 -14.70 -21.61
N ASN A 50 -0.30 -13.60 -21.06
CA ASN A 50 0.95 -12.95 -21.50
C ASN A 50 0.92 -12.32 -22.90
N ILE A 51 -0.25 -12.25 -23.54
CA ILE A 51 -0.46 -11.46 -24.76
C ILE A 51 -0.93 -10.07 -24.31
N GLU A 52 -0.10 -9.06 -24.58
CA GLU A 52 -0.45 -7.67 -24.37
C GLU A 52 -1.42 -7.18 -25.45
N ASN A 53 -2.34 -6.28 -25.10
CA ASN A 53 -3.32 -5.69 -26.02
C ASN A 53 -4.18 -6.72 -26.78
N TYR A 54 -4.47 -7.86 -26.16
CA TYR A 54 -5.37 -8.89 -26.68
C TYR A 54 -6.79 -8.36 -26.92
N CYS A 55 -7.28 -7.47 -26.05
CA CYS A 55 -8.59 -6.86 -26.20
C CYS A 55 -8.59 -5.39 -25.77
N LYS A 56 -9.63 -4.64 -26.17
CA LYS A 56 -9.83 -3.25 -25.74
C LYS A 56 -9.88 -3.18 -24.21
N SER A 57 -9.05 -2.30 -23.63
CA SER A 57 -9.03 -2.07 -22.20
C SER A 57 -10.35 -1.44 -21.73
N ILE A 58 -10.89 -1.97 -20.64
CA ILE A 58 -12.09 -1.45 -19.96
C ILE A 58 -11.68 -0.55 -18.78
N ILE A 59 -10.52 -0.84 -18.20
CA ILE A 59 -9.93 -0.17 -17.04
C ILE A 59 -8.53 0.30 -17.40
N ASP A 60 -8.19 1.52 -17.00
CA ASP A 60 -6.83 2.02 -17.12
C ASP A 60 -5.86 1.22 -16.26
N LYS A 61 -4.67 0.94 -16.80
CA LYS A 61 -3.61 0.22 -16.08
C LYS A 61 -3.34 0.81 -14.69
N LYS A 62 -3.36 2.15 -14.58
CA LYS A 62 -3.18 2.86 -13.31
C LYS A 62 -4.23 2.51 -12.25
N ILE A 63 -5.51 2.40 -12.63
CA ILE A 63 -6.61 2.04 -11.72
C ILE A 63 -6.48 0.58 -11.29
N TYR A 64 -6.11 -0.30 -12.23
CA TYR A 64 -5.87 -1.71 -11.95
C TYR A 64 -4.68 -1.91 -10.99
N ASP A 65 -3.58 -1.21 -11.22
CA ASP A 65 -2.37 -1.28 -10.38
C ASP A 65 -2.66 -0.79 -8.95
N GLN A 66 -3.46 0.27 -8.80
CA GLN A 66 -3.93 0.72 -7.48
C GLN A 66 -4.75 -0.36 -6.76
N ALA A 67 -5.62 -1.09 -7.48
CA ALA A 67 -6.39 -2.19 -6.91
C ALA A 67 -5.46 -3.36 -6.50
N GLN A 68 -4.45 -3.69 -7.31
CA GLN A 68 -3.47 -4.73 -6.97
C GLN A 68 -2.62 -4.33 -5.74
N ASP A 69 -2.24 -3.06 -5.61
CA ASP A 69 -1.49 -2.56 -4.45
C ASP A 69 -2.23 -2.85 -3.14
N ILE A 70 -3.56 -2.67 -3.12
CA ILE A 70 -4.39 -2.97 -1.95
C ILE A 70 -4.28 -4.45 -1.54
N PHE A 71 -4.24 -5.36 -2.51
CA PHE A 71 -4.11 -6.80 -2.26
C PHE A 71 -2.69 -7.20 -1.85
N ALA A 72 -1.69 -6.78 -2.62
CA ALA A 72 -0.28 -7.10 -2.38
C ALA A 72 0.15 -6.72 -0.95
N ASN A 73 -0.37 -5.58 -0.49
CA ASN A 73 0.00 -5.01 0.79
C ASN A 73 -0.92 -5.39 1.95
N LYS A 74 -1.84 -6.33 1.72
CA LYS A 74 -2.82 -6.80 2.71
C LYS A 74 -3.59 -5.64 3.34
N ARG A 75 -3.83 -4.57 2.58
CA ARG A 75 -4.54 -3.34 3.01
C ARG A 75 -6.06 -3.46 2.88
N THR A 76 -6.57 -4.64 2.53
CA THR A 76 -8.00 -4.92 2.43
C THR A 76 -8.69 -4.66 3.78
N ILE A 77 -9.77 -3.89 3.73
CA ILE A 77 -10.58 -3.57 4.90
C ILE A 77 -11.53 -4.72 5.17
N LYS A 78 -11.63 -5.11 6.43
CA LYS A 78 -12.72 -5.98 6.89
C LYS A 78 -13.85 -5.08 7.37
N SER A 79 -15.08 -5.37 6.96
CA SER A 79 -16.26 -4.67 7.49
C SER A 79 -16.38 -4.97 8.97
N ALA A 80 -16.62 -3.92 9.76
CA ALA A 80 -16.99 -4.12 11.16
C ALA A 80 -18.40 -4.75 11.20
N PRO A 81 -18.68 -5.71 12.09
CA PRO A 81 -20.03 -6.28 12.25
C PRO A 81 -21.10 -5.21 12.52
N THR A 82 -20.68 -4.09 13.09
CA THR A 82 -21.55 -2.97 13.41
C THR A 82 -21.69 -1.92 12.30
N ASN A 83 -21.18 -2.22 11.11
CA ASN A 83 -21.17 -1.35 9.93
C ASN A 83 -20.49 0.03 10.14
N ARG A 84 -19.70 0.18 11.21
CA ARG A 84 -18.96 1.41 11.50
C ARG A 84 -17.73 1.56 10.61
N VAL A 85 -17.56 2.76 10.06
CA VAL A 85 -16.40 3.12 9.24
C VAL A 85 -15.32 3.70 10.14
N TYR A 86 -14.15 3.07 10.19
CA TYR A 86 -12.96 3.56 10.91
C TYR A 86 -11.98 4.19 9.90
N ILE A 87 -11.69 5.48 10.02
CA ILE A 87 -10.96 6.22 8.97
C ILE A 87 -9.48 5.83 8.84
N PHE A 88 -8.87 5.33 9.92
CA PHE A 88 -7.49 4.85 9.94
C PHE A 88 -7.38 3.31 9.97
N SER A 89 -8.45 2.61 9.60
CA SER A 89 -8.45 1.14 9.55
C SER A 89 -7.31 0.62 8.67
N ARG A 90 -6.48 -0.26 9.25
CA ARG A 90 -5.26 -0.83 8.62
C ARG A 90 -4.13 0.17 8.32
N LEU A 91 -4.27 1.46 8.66
CA LEU A 91 -3.19 2.45 8.53
C LEU A 91 -2.36 2.55 9.80
N LEU A 92 -3.01 2.51 10.97
CA LEU A 92 -2.30 2.60 12.25
C LEU A 92 -1.59 1.30 12.60
N LYS A 93 -0.32 1.41 12.98
CA LYS A 93 0.53 0.34 13.49
C LYS A 93 1.09 0.74 14.85
N CYS A 94 1.21 -0.24 15.74
CA CYS A 94 1.92 -0.05 16.99
C CYS A 94 3.43 0.03 16.69
N ALA A 95 4.12 1.05 17.21
CA ALA A 95 5.57 1.19 17.10
C ALA A 95 6.30 0.02 17.80
N ASP A 96 5.78 -0.41 18.96
CA ASP A 96 6.44 -1.41 19.81
C ASP A 96 6.36 -2.82 19.21
N CYS A 97 5.20 -3.24 18.70
CA CYS A 97 4.99 -4.62 18.20
C CYS A 97 4.78 -4.72 16.68
N GLY A 98 4.72 -3.60 15.96
CA GLY A 98 4.52 -3.55 14.50
C GLY A 98 3.15 -3.99 13.99
N GLN A 99 2.28 -4.53 14.85
CA GLN A 99 0.95 -5.01 14.48
C GLN A 99 0.00 -3.84 14.17
N ALA A 100 -0.95 -4.07 13.25
CA ALA A 100 -1.99 -3.10 12.96
C ALA A 100 -2.90 -2.89 14.19
N MET A 101 -3.19 -1.62 14.49
CA MET A 101 -4.09 -1.27 15.59
C MET A 101 -5.55 -1.55 15.22
N ALA A 102 -6.33 -1.99 16.19
CA ALA A 102 -7.74 -2.30 16.03
C ALA A 102 -8.61 -1.10 16.41
N GLY A 103 -9.61 -0.79 15.57
CA GLY A 103 -10.62 0.20 15.87
C GLY A 103 -11.59 -0.28 16.94
N THR A 104 -11.95 0.59 17.87
CA THR A 104 -12.99 0.38 18.89
C THR A 104 -13.79 1.67 19.02
N TYR A 105 -15.02 1.58 19.51
CA TYR A 105 -15.84 2.76 19.78
C TYR A 105 -16.34 2.75 21.22
N GLN A 106 -16.77 3.91 21.69
CA GLN A 106 -17.58 4.06 22.90
C GLN A 106 -18.73 5.02 22.62
N THR A 107 -19.88 4.75 23.20
CA THR A 107 -21.04 5.63 23.12
C THR A 107 -21.22 6.30 24.46
N HIS A 108 -21.28 7.63 24.46
CA HIS A 108 -21.57 8.42 25.65
C HIS A 108 -22.56 9.51 25.28
N ARG A 109 -23.67 9.63 26.04
CA ARG A 109 -24.77 10.57 25.76
C ARG A 109 -25.24 10.54 24.31
N ARG A 110 -25.42 9.33 23.75
CA ARG A 110 -25.79 9.07 22.33
C ARG A 110 -24.77 9.55 21.28
N ILE A 111 -23.60 10.02 21.69
CA ILE A 111 -22.50 10.40 20.80
C ILE A 111 -21.49 9.25 20.75
N GLU A 112 -21.09 8.87 19.55
CA GLU A 112 -20.04 7.87 19.34
C GLU A 112 -18.66 8.49 19.27
N TYR A 113 -17.72 7.87 19.99
CA TYR A 113 -16.31 8.22 20.00
C TYR A 113 -15.51 7.04 19.48
N TYR A 114 -14.61 7.31 18.54
CA TYR A 114 -13.80 6.32 17.86
C TYR A 114 -12.39 6.32 18.44
N TYR A 115 -11.85 5.13 18.65
CA TYR A 115 -10.52 4.93 19.21
C TYR A 115 -9.78 3.80 18.49
N TYR A 116 -8.46 3.78 18.65
CA TYR A 116 -7.62 2.67 18.21
C TYR A 116 -6.80 2.14 19.38
N ARG A 117 -6.62 0.82 19.43
CA ARG A 117 -5.83 0.14 20.46
C ARG A 117 -4.92 -0.92 19.86
N CYS A 118 -3.81 -1.21 20.52
CA CYS A 118 -2.96 -2.33 20.15
C CYS A 118 -3.69 -3.66 20.41
N GLU A 119 -3.94 -4.44 19.36
CA GLU A 119 -4.64 -5.72 19.45
C GLU A 119 -3.85 -6.76 20.26
N LEU A 120 -2.52 -6.76 20.10
CA LEU A 120 -1.63 -7.70 20.79
C LEU A 120 -1.64 -7.47 22.30
N TYR A 121 -1.58 -6.22 22.74
CA TYR A 121 -1.77 -5.90 24.16
C TYR A 121 -3.19 -6.22 24.61
N SER A 122 -4.21 -5.76 23.90
CA SER A 122 -5.60 -5.90 24.33
C SER A 122 -6.05 -7.36 24.48
N ARG A 123 -5.53 -8.27 23.66
CA ARG A 123 -5.94 -9.69 23.67
C ARG A 123 -4.99 -10.63 24.39
N ARG A 124 -3.69 -10.34 24.36
CA ARG A 124 -2.66 -11.25 24.88
C ARG A 124 -1.72 -10.62 25.91
N ARG A 125 -1.86 -9.31 26.17
CA ARG A 125 -0.94 -8.52 27.03
C ARG A 125 0.54 -8.64 26.64
N ALA A 126 0.82 -9.03 25.39
CA ALA A 126 2.17 -9.30 24.89
C ALA A 126 2.80 -8.07 24.18
N CYS A 127 2.42 -6.86 24.58
CA CYS A 127 2.95 -5.60 24.06
C CYS A 127 2.84 -4.53 25.16
N THR A 128 3.71 -3.54 25.19
CA THR A 128 3.70 -2.46 26.20
C THR A 128 2.67 -1.36 25.90
N HIS A 129 2.20 -1.27 24.66
CA HIS A 129 1.22 -0.27 24.22
C HIS A 129 -0.16 -0.52 24.83
N SER A 130 -0.37 0.03 26.02
CA SER A 130 -1.59 -0.18 26.81
C SER A 130 -2.70 0.82 26.56
N LYS A 131 -2.32 2.02 26.14
CA LYS A 131 -3.22 3.14 25.90
C LYS A 131 -3.99 2.96 24.59
N ARG A 132 -5.16 3.58 24.54
CA ARG A 132 -5.93 3.77 23.31
C ARG A 132 -5.77 5.21 22.83
N ILE A 133 -5.76 5.43 21.53
CA ILE A 133 -5.70 6.75 20.92
C ILE A 133 -7.08 7.16 20.42
N ASN A 134 -7.46 8.43 20.62
CA ASN A 134 -8.71 8.98 20.11
C ASN A 134 -8.57 9.34 18.63
N GLU A 135 -9.51 8.90 17.80
CA GLU A 135 -9.50 9.14 16.36
C GLU A 135 -9.51 10.64 16.02
N LYS A 136 -10.36 11.44 16.68
CA LYS A 136 -10.48 12.88 16.40
C LYS A 136 -9.20 13.64 16.75
N VAL A 137 -8.56 13.26 17.86
CA VAL A 137 -7.30 13.89 18.29
C VAL A 137 -6.20 13.59 17.26
N LEU A 138 -6.09 12.33 16.84
CA LEU A 138 -5.14 11.93 15.81
C LEU A 138 -5.44 12.59 14.45
N GLU A 139 -6.71 12.63 14.06
CA GLU A 139 -7.17 13.28 12.82
C GLU A 139 -6.79 14.76 12.78
N ASN A 140 -7.01 15.50 13.88
CA ASN A 140 -6.63 16.92 13.96
C ASN A 140 -5.11 17.11 13.87
N ILE A 141 -4.33 16.32 14.63
CA ILE A 141 -2.86 16.38 14.58
C ILE A 141 -2.37 16.15 13.15
N LEU A 142 -2.89 15.12 12.48
CA LEU A 142 -2.51 14.80 11.12
C LEU A 142 -2.86 15.92 10.14
N LEU A 143 -4.05 16.54 10.27
CA LEU A 143 -4.44 17.65 9.39
C LEU A 143 -3.61 18.91 9.60
N GLU A 144 -3.20 19.20 10.84
CA GLU A 144 -2.40 20.38 11.18
C GLU A 144 -0.94 20.24 10.79
N SER A 145 -0.38 19.04 10.87
CA SER A 145 1.07 18.78 10.66
C SER A 145 1.37 17.94 9.41
N LEU A 146 0.39 17.74 8.52
CA LEU A 146 0.53 16.87 7.35
C LEU A 146 1.69 17.27 6.44
N GLU A 147 1.79 18.56 6.15
CA GLU A 147 2.80 19.14 5.27
C GLU A 147 4.21 18.92 5.83
N SER A 148 4.40 19.21 7.13
CA SER A 148 5.67 18.94 7.82
C SER A 148 6.08 17.47 7.77
N TYR A 149 5.13 16.53 7.92
CA TYR A 149 5.44 15.10 7.78
C TYR A 149 5.82 14.71 6.35
N ILE A 150 5.19 15.32 5.35
CA ILE A 150 5.52 15.08 3.93
C ILE A 150 6.93 15.60 3.65
N ASP A 151 7.25 16.83 4.06
CA ASP A 151 8.56 17.44 3.86
C ASP A 151 9.66 16.62 4.52
N GLN A 152 9.48 16.22 5.78
CA GLN A 152 10.42 15.36 6.48
C GLN A 152 10.62 14.04 5.74
N TYR A 153 9.54 13.43 5.25
CA TYR A 153 9.61 12.18 4.50
C TYR A 153 10.37 12.34 3.17
N LEU A 154 10.13 13.44 2.44
CA LEU A 154 10.83 13.75 1.19
C LEU A 154 12.33 13.99 1.43
N MET A 155 12.67 14.73 2.49
CA MET A 155 14.07 14.93 2.90
C MET A 155 14.77 13.60 3.22
N GLU A 156 14.16 12.76 4.05
CA GLU A 156 14.70 11.43 4.39
C GLU A 156 14.82 10.52 3.15
N TYR A 157 13.86 10.61 2.23
CA TYR A 157 13.87 9.83 0.99
C TYR A 157 14.99 10.27 0.05
N HIS A 158 15.16 11.58 -0.17
CA HIS A 158 16.25 12.12 -0.98
C HIS A 158 17.62 11.81 -0.38
N ALA A 159 17.76 11.91 0.95
CA ALA A 159 18.99 11.52 1.64
C ALA A 159 19.31 10.02 1.44
N LYS A 160 18.31 9.14 1.50
CA LYS A 160 18.47 7.69 1.25
C LYS A 160 18.85 7.37 -0.20
N ILE A 161 18.34 8.12 -1.17
CA ILE A 161 18.72 7.95 -2.58
C ILE A 161 20.15 8.44 -2.83
N ALA A 162 20.52 9.58 -2.24
CA ALA A 162 21.85 10.14 -2.38
C ALA A 162 22.92 9.27 -1.70
N ALA A 163 22.55 8.54 -0.64
CA ALA A 163 23.44 7.62 0.04
C ALA A 163 23.84 6.43 -0.87
N PRO A 164 25.13 6.05 -0.91
CA PRO A 164 25.57 4.90 -1.69
C PRO A 164 24.95 3.62 -1.12
N ASN A 165 24.12 2.94 -1.92
CA ASN A 165 23.57 1.64 -1.56
C ASN A 165 24.53 0.53 -2.09
N PRO A 166 25.34 -0.09 -1.21
CA PRO A 166 26.35 -1.06 -1.62
C PRO A 166 25.74 -2.26 -2.35
N LEU A 167 24.55 -2.72 -1.96
CA LEU A 167 23.85 -3.84 -2.59
C LEU A 167 23.35 -3.50 -3.99
N LYS A 168 22.82 -2.28 -4.20
CA LYS A 168 22.41 -1.81 -5.54
C LYS A 168 23.63 -1.64 -6.46
N ASN A 169 24.73 -1.13 -5.92
CA ASN A 169 25.99 -0.98 -6.65
C ASN A 169 26.61 -2.34 -7.00
N GLU A 170 26.55 -3.32 -6.09
CA GLU A 170 27.00 -4.69 -6.33
C GLU A 170 26.15 -5.39 -7.40
N ARG A 171 24.82 -5.24 -7.33
CA ARG A 171 23.91 -5.71 -8.37
C ARG A 171 24.24 -5.11 -9.74
N ALA A 172 24.45 -3.79 -9.82
CA ALA A 172 24.84 -3.11 -11.06
C ALA A 172 26.21 -3.56 -11.61
N LYS A 173 27.16 -3.87 -10.71
CA LYS A 173 28.46 -4.46 -11.11
C LYS A 173 28.29 -5.87 -11.67
N LEU A 174 27.45 -6.70 -11.03
CA LEU A 174 27.18 -8.08 -11.47
C LEU A 174 26.42 -8.11 -12.81
N THR A 175 25.45 -7.22 -13.03
CA THR A 175 24.76 -7.12 -14.33
C THR A 175 25.70 -6.69 -15.45
N LYS A 176 26.59 -5.72 -15.20
CA LYS A 176 27.63 -5.35 -16.19
C LYS A 176 28.60 -6.50 -16.48
N LYS A 177 28.91 -7.34 -15.50
CA LYS A 177 29.73 -8.55 -15.71
C LYS A 177 29.00 -9.57 -16.59
N LEU A 178 27.69 -9.74 -16.43
CA LEU A 178 26.89 -10.61 -17.30
C LEU A 178 26.80 -10.10 -18.73
N GLU A 179 26.65 -8.78 -18.93
CA GLU A 179 26.69 -8.16 -20.27
C GLU A 179 28.04 -8.42 -20.94
N LYS A 180 29.16 -8.16 -20.24
CA LYS A 180 30.50 -8.46 -20.76
C LYS A 180 30.71 -9.94 -21.04
N LEU A 181 30.21 -10.83 -20.19
CA LEU A 181 30.30 -12.28 -20.38
C LEU A 181 29.57 -12.71 -21.66
N LYS A 182 28.40 -12.12 -21.91
CA LYS A 182 27.64 -12.34 -23.15
C LYS A 182 28.41 -11.85 -24.37
N ASP A 183 29.01 -10.67 -24.30
CA ASP A 183 29.82 -10.13 -25.39
C ASP A 183 31.05 -11.01 -25.71
N LEU A 184 31.75 -11.52 -24.68
CA LEU A 184 32.90 -12.42 -24.88
C LEU A 184 32.50 -13.71 -25.61
N TYR A 185 31.35 -14.30 -25.26
CA TYR A 185 30.84 -15.49 -25.93
C TYR A 185 30.41 -15.19 -27.37
N LEU A 186 29.73 -14.08 -27.63
CA LEU A 186 29.32 -13.69 -28.99
C LEU A 186 30.50 -13.39 -29.92
N ASN A 187 31.66 -13.06 -29.37
CA ASN A 187 32.90 -12.86 -30.12
C ASN A 187 33.78 -14.13 -30.17
N ASP A 188 33.24 -15.30 -29.81
CA ASP A 188 33.93 -16.60 -29.79
C ASP A 188 35.23 -16.62 -28.95
N LEU A 189 35.35 -15.74 -27.96
CA LEU A 189 36.54 -15.63 -27.10
C LEU A 189 36.55 -16.61 -25.93
N ILE A 190 35.41 -17.28 -25.68
CA ILE A 190 35.22 -18.26 -24.61
C ILE A 190 34.33 -19.41 -25.09
N SER A 191 34.50 -20.59 -24.49
CA SER A 191 33.67 -21.76 -24.80
C SER A 191 32.28 -21.69 -24.16
N MET A 192 31.35 -22.48 -24.68
CA MET A 192 29.98 -22.58 -24.16
C MET A 192 29.93 -23.09 -22.71
N ASP A 193 30.85 -23.99 -22.34
CA ASP A 193 30.91 -24.55 -20.98
C ASP A 193 31.44 -23.52 -19.97
N GLU A 194 32.46 -22.75 -20.35
CA GLU A 194 32.98 -21.63 -19.55
C GLU A 194 31.91 -20.54 -19.36
N TYR A 195 31.18 -20.20 -20.43
CA TYR A 195 30.06 -19.25 -20.37
C TYR A 195 28.99 -19.71 -19.37
N ARG A 196 28.56 -20.97 -19.45
CA ARG A 196 27.53 -21.53 -18.55
C ARG A 196 27.96 -21.49 -17.09
N LEU A 197 29.19 -21.87 -16.80
CA LEU A 197 29.70 -21.92 -15.43
C LEU A 197 29.74 -20.52 -14.79
N ASP A 198 30.26 -19.53 -15.52
CA ASP A 198 30.33 -18.15 -15.04
C ASP A 198 28.97 -17.47 -14.99
N TYR A 199 28.09 -17.75 -15.95
CA TYR A 199 26.71 -17.26 -15.96
C TYR A 199 25.95 -17.73 -14.73
N ASN A 200 26.02 -19.03 -14.43
CA ASN A 200 25.37 -19.61 -13.24
C ASN A 200 25.93 -19.01 -11.96
N ARG A 201 27.25 -18.85 -11.84
CA ARG A 201 27.91 -18.23 -10.68
C ARG A 201 27.45 -16.79 -10.44
N TYR A 202 27.31 -15.98 -11.49
CA TYR A 202 26.82 -14.60 -11.35
C TYR A 202 25.32 -14.54 -11.09
N MET A 203 24.53 -15.43 -11.69
CA MET A 203 23.09 -15.54 -11.43
C MET A 203 22.78 -15.99 -10.00
N GLU A 204 23.54 -16.92 -9.43
CA GLU A 204 23.40 -17.31 -8.02
C GLU A 204 23.68 -16.14 -7.08
N LYS A 205 24.76 -15.38 -7.34
CA LYS A 205 25.07 -14.17 -6.56
C LYS A 205 23.97 -13.12 -6.69
N LEU A 206 23.40 -12.95 -7.88
CA LEU A 206 22.27 -12.04 -8.09
C LEU A 206 21.00 -12.50 -7.36
N ASN A 207 20.72 -13.81 -7.35
CA ASN A 207 19.57 -14.39 -6.65
C ASN A 207 19.70 -14.31 -5.12
N GLN A 208 20.93 -14.32 -4.59
CA GLN A 208 21.20 -14.12 -3.17
C GLN A 208 21.00 -12.65 -2.73
N ILE A 209 21.18 -11.69 -3.65
CA ILE A 209 20.84 -10.28 -3.39
C ILE A 209 19.32 -10.13 -3.40
N GLN A 210 18.70 -10.34 -2.23
CA GLN A 210 17.30 -9.97 -2.01
C GLN A 210 17.19 -8.45 -2.03
N VAL A 211 16.94 -7.89 -3.20
CA VAL A 211 16.41 -6.53 -3.28
C VAL A 211 14.97 -6.61 -2.82
N VAL A 212 14.72 -6.26 -1.56
CA VAL A 212 13.38 -5.89 -1.14
C VAL A 212 13.08 -4.60 -1.89
N ASP A 213 12.51 -4.74 -3.08
CA ASP A 213 11.88 -3.64 -3.81
C ASP A 213 10.68 -3.22 -2.97
N SER A 214 10.92 -2.41 -1.94
CA SER A 214 9.86 -1.68 -1.27
C SER A 214 9.16 -0.87 -2.36
N PRO A 215 7.82 -0.92 -2.46
CA PRO A 215 7.09 -0.19 -3.48
C PRO A 215 7.57 1.26 -3.47
N LYS A 216 8.06 1.73 -4.63
CA LYS A 216 8.57 3.09 -4.75
C LYS A 216 7.42 4.04 -4.41
N PRO A 217 7.52 4.84 -3.35
CA PRO A 217 6.49 5.81 -3.03
C PRO A 217 6.29 6.76 -4.22
N ASN A 218 5.07 7.24 -4.43
CA ASN A 218 4.77 8.14 -5.54
C ASN A 218 5.20 9.57 -5.18
N ILE A 219 6.52 9.79 -5.16
CA ILE A 219 7.17 11.04 -4.74
C ILE A 219 6.65 12.24 -5.52
N ALA A 220 6.47 12.11 -6.83
CA ALA A 220 5.96 13.19 -7.68
C ALA A 220 4.55 13.68 -7.27
N THR A 221 3.76 12.82 -6.61
CA THR A 221 2.45 13.20 -6.08
C THR A 221 2.57 13.92 -4.72
N LEU A 222 3.55 13.50 -3.90
CA LEU A 222 3.84 14.15 -2.62
C LEU A 222 4.45 15.54 -2.82
N GLU A 223 5.34 15.71 -3.79
CA GLU A 223 5.95 17.02 -4.13
C GLU A 223 4.92 18.05 -4.61
N LYS A 224 3.83 17.60 -5.24
CA LYS A 224 2.73 18.46 -5.73
C LYS A 224 1.57 18.55 -4.75
N PHE A 225 1.72 17.99 -3.54
CA PHE A 225 0.66 17.96 -2.56
C PHE A 225 0.34 19.37 -2.06
N GLN A 226 -0.95 19.72 -2.02
CA GLN A 226 -1.43 20.99 -1.49
C GLN A 226 -2.28 20.74 -0.25
N ALA A 227 -1.75 21.11 0.92
CA ALA A 227 -2.41 20.85 2.21
C ALA A 227 -3.77 21.57 2.32
N GLU A 228 -3.88 22.81 1.84
CA GLU A 228 -5.11 23.60 1.89
C GLU A 228 -6.24 22.97 1.04
N SER A 229 -5.90 22.54 -0.18
CA SER A 229 -6.84 21.84 -1.08
C SER A 229 -7.27 20.48 -0.50
N PHE A 230 -6.32 19.73 0.07
CA PHE A 230 -6.66 18.48 0.74
C PHE A 230 -7.60 18.70 1.92
N ARG A 231 -7.30 19.70 2.78
CA ARG A 231 -8.09 20.01 3.98
C ARG A 231 -9.51 20.43 3.63
N THR A 232 -9.69 21.29 2.63
CA THR A 232 -11.01 21.75 2.18
C THR A 232 -11.86 20.59 1.64
N ALA A 233 -11.29 19.76 0.76
CA ALA A 233 -11.96 18.55 0.26
C ALA A 233 -12.28 17.56 1.39
N TYR A 234 -11.36 17.40 2.35
CA TYR A 234 -11.50 16.48 3.47
C TYR A 234 -12.62 16.87 4.43
N LEU A 235 -12.82 18.18 4.67
CA LEU A 235 -13.88 18.68 5.55
C LEU A 235 -15.27 18.40 4.97
N GLN A 236 -15.42 18.48 3.64
CA GLN A 236 -16.68 18.19 2.94
C GLN A 236 -16.94 16.68 2.76
N ALA A 237 -15.90 15.86 2.90
CA ALA A 237 -15.99 14.42 2.70
C ALA A 237 -16.72 13.70 3.84
N ASN A 238 -17.51 12.68 3.49
CA ASN A 238 -18.08 11.73 4.43
C ASN A 238 -17.01 10.78 5.00
N ARG A 239 -17.33 9.98 6.03
CA ARG A 239 -16.33 9.10 6.68
C ARG A 239 -15.67 8.09 5.73
N GLU A 240 -16.39 7.58 4.73
CA GLU A 240 -15.82 6.63 3.77
C GLU A 240 -14.85 7.30 2.82
N GLN A 241 -15.21 8.49 2.33
CA GLN A 241 -14.36 9.33 1.52
C GLN A 241 -13.11 9.77 2.30
N ARG A 242 -13.25 10.20 3.56
CA ARG A 242 -12.11 10.53 4.44
C ARG A 242 -11.15 9.34 4.61
N ARG A 243 -11.69 8.14 4.83
CA ARG A 243 -10.90 6.91 4.89
C ARG A 243 -10.14 6.67 3.57
N SER A 244 -10.81 6.84 2.43
CA SER A 244 -10.20 6.69 1.11
C SER A 244 -9.07 7.72 0.91
N MET A 245 -9.30 8.99 1.25
CA MET A 245 -8.28 10.05 1.17
C MET A 245 -7.03 9.71 1.97
N TRP A 246 -7.18 9.30 3.23
CA TRP A 246 -6.03 8.89 4.05
C TRP A 246 -5.30 7.68 3.48
N ARG A 247 -6.01 6.73 2.88
CA ARG A 247 -5.39 5.53 2.31
C ARG A 247 -4.61 5.81 1.02
N ASN A 248 -5.06 6.80 0.25
CA ASN A 248 -4.37 7.20 -0.97
C ASN A 248 -3.09 7.97 -0.67
N LEU A 249 -3.05 8.71 0.44
CA LEU A 249 -1.87 9.49 0.83
C LEU A 249 -0.91 8.67 1.72
N ILE A 250 -1.46 8.01 2.73
CA ILE A 250 -0.70 7.38 3.80
C ILE A 250 -0.79 5.86 3.68
N ARG A 251 0.37 5.23 3.81
CA ARG A 251 0.51 3.79 3.82
C ARG A 251 0.49 3.20 5.23
N ALA A 252 1.22 3.80 6.17
CA ALA A 252 1.21 3.39 7.56
C ALA A 252 1.58 4.55 8.50
N ILE A 253 0.99 4.56 9.69
CA ILE A 253 1.28 5.51 10.76
C ILE A 253 1.71 4.69 11.98
N PHE A 254 2.92 4.93 12.49
CA PHE A 254 3.45 4.22 13.64
C PHE A 254 3.20 5.05 14.90
N ILE A 255 2.47 4.45 15.85
CA ILE A 255 2.06 5.09 17.11
C ILE A 255 2.80 4.44 18.28
N THR A 256 3.45 5.26 19.10
CA THR A 256 4.14 4.83 20.31
C THR A 256 3.17 4.51 21.45
N SER A 257 3.66 3.85 22.49
CA SER A 257 2.92 3.55 23.72
C SER A 257 2.34 4.81 24.41
N ASP A 258 2.94 5.98 24.18
CA ASP A 258 2.47 7.29 24.65
C ASP A 258 1.52 8.02 23.71
N ASN A 259 0.99 7.32 22.69
CA ASN A 259 0.08 7.86 21.69
C ASN A 259 0.67 9.01 20.85
N ARG A 260 1.99 9.02 20.63
CA ARG A 260 2.65 9.96 19.71
C ARG A 260 2.90 9.29 18.37
N ILE A 261 2.88 10.09 17.30
CA ILE A 261 3.29 9.65 15.96
C ILE A 261 4.82 9.56 15.97
N GLU A 262 5.37 8.36 15.78
CA GLU A 262 6.81 8.15 15.65
C GLU A 262 7.27 8.44 14.23
N ARG A 263 6.55 7.88 13.24
CA ARG A 263 6.85 8.04 11.82
C ARG A 263 5.62 7.75 10.96
N ILE A 264 5.59 8.35 9.77
CA ILE A 264 4.58 8.11 8.74
C ILE A 264 5.27 7.56 7.50
N SER A 265 4.69 6.51 6.93
CA SER A 265 5.06 6.00 5.61
C SER A 265 3.97 6.41 4.62
N PHE A 266 4.37 7.13 3.57
CA PHE A 266 3.48 7.57 2.50
C PHE A 266 3.37 6.52 1.38
N ALA A 267 2.30 6.64 0.59
CA ALA A 267 1.94 5.72 -0.49
C ALA A 267 2.67 6.01 -1.81
#